data_AF-A0A0G0R3C4-F1
#
_entry.id   AF-A0A0G0R3C4-F1
#
_cell.length_a   1.000
_cell.length_b   1.000
_cell.length_c   1.000
_cell.angle_alpha   90.00
_cell.angle_beta   90.00
_cell.angle_gamma   90.00
#
_symmetry.space_group_name_H-M   'P 1'
#
loop_
_entity.id
_entity.type
_entity.pdbx_description
1 polymer ?
#
loop_
_entity_poly.entity_id
_entity_poly.type
_entity_poly.pdbx_seq_one_letter_code
_entity_poly.pdbx_strand_id
1 'polypeptide(L)'
;MKIVLKIDDNNVVRIFLFKGKKEKESLEWKEENSLSRFLLANLDKLLRKNGAGLDKISEYKIISDVPENWTSARIAKVTFESLEIATLAK
;
A
#
# COMPACT_ATOMS: atom_id res chain seq x y z
N MET A 1 -2.03 -0.11 13.20
CA MET A 1 -2.95 -0.18 12.03
C MET A 1 -2.20 -0.90 10.93
N LYS A 2 -2.90 -1.52 9.98
CA LYS A 2 -2.25 -2.32 8.93
C LYS A 2 -2.60 -1.76 7.56
N ILE A 3 -1.60 -1.69 6.68
CA ILE A 3 -1.80 -1.37 5.27
C ILE A 3 -1.62 -2.65 4.46
N VAL A 4 -2.58 -2.93 3.58
CA VAL A 4 -2.48 -4.05 2.62
C VAL A 4 -2.58 -3.49 1.22
N LEU A 5 -1.60 -3.78 0.37
CA LEU A 5 -1.66 -3.53 -1.06
C LEU A 5 -1.96 -4.84 -1.78
N LYS A 6 -3.03 -4.87 -2.56
CA LYS A 6 -3.35 -5.96 -3.47
C LYS A 6 -3.08 -5.54 -4.91
N ILE A 7 -2.31 -6.35 -5.63
CA ILE A 7 -2.10 -6.23 -7.09
C ILE A 7 -2.74 -7.46 -7.73
N ASP A 8 -3.78 -7.27 -8.52
CA ASP A 8 -4.42 -8.37 -9.23
C ASP A 8 -3.89 -8.52 -10.67
N ASP A 9 -4.16 -9.69 -11.25
CA ASP A 9 -3.84 -10.06 -12.62
C ASP A 9 -4.77 -9.39 -13.67
N ASN A 10 -5.83 -8.73 -13.22
CA ASN A 10 -6.78 -7.97 -14.03
C ASN A 10 -6.37 -6.49 -14.18
N ASN A 11 -5.11 -6.16 -13.87
CA ASN A 11 -4.55 -4.82 -13.98
C ASN A 11 -5.22 -3.81 -13.04
N VAL A 12 -5.61 -4.24 -11.84
CA VAL A 12 -6.19 -3.40 -10.80
C VAL A 12 -5.36 -3.50 -9.52
N VAL A 13 -5.15 -2.35 -8.89
CA VAL A 13 -4.49 -2.24 -7.60
C VAL A 13 -5.47 -1.71 -6.57
N ARG A 14 -5.44 -2.32 -5.39
CA ARG A 14 -6.24 -1.92 -4.23
C ARG A 14 -5.33 -1.71 -3.05
N ILE A 15 -5.50 -0.60 -2.33
CA ILE A 15 -4.86 -0.37 -1.04
C ILE A 15 -5.93 -0.31 0.04
N PHE A 16 -5.70 -1.02 1.13
CA PHE A 16 -6.64 -1.15 2.25
C PHE A 16 -5.98 -0.67 3.54
N LEU A 17 -6.77 0.04 4.37
CA LEU A 17 -6.42 0.38 5.73
C LEU A 17 -7.24 -0.45 6.72
N PHE A 18 -6.56 -1.19 7.58
CA PHE A 18 -7.18 -1.98 8.63
C PHE A 18 -6.87 -1.40 10.02
N LYS A 19 -7.89 -1.38 10.88
CA LYS A 19 -7.74 -1.14 12.33
C LYS A 19 -8.18 -2.41 13.07
N GLY A 20 -7.21 -3.22 13.48
CA GLY A 20 -7.47 -4.58 13.95
C GLY A 20 -7.96 -5.46 12.79
N LYS A 21 -9.05 -6.20 12.99
CA LYS A 21 -9.68 -7.03 11.94
C LYS A 21 -10.66 -6.27 11.04
N LYS A 22 -10.94 -5.00 11.34
CA LYS A 22 -11.94 -4.19 10.61
C LYS A 22 -11.26 -3.34 9.55
N GLU A 23 -11.75 -3.47 8.31
CA GLU A 23 -11.44 -2.54 7.23
C GLU A 23 -12.01 -1.15 7.54
N LYS A 24 -11.18 -0.12 7.40
CA LYS A 24 -11.56 1.27 7.60
C LYS A 24 -11.81 1.99 6.30
N GLU A 25 -10.98 1.73 5.30
CA GLU A 25 -11.01 2.41 4.01
C GLU A 25 -10.26 1.56 2.98
N SER A 26 -10.66 1.70 1.72
CA SER A 26 -9.93 1.18 0.57
C SER A 26 -9.88 2.20 -0.55
N LEU A 27 -8.83 2.18 -1.36
CA LEU A 27 -8.78 2.86 -2.65
C LEU A 27 -8.43 1.85 -3.74
N GLU A 28 -9.05 2.00 -4.91
CA GLU A 28 -8.83 1.16 -6.08
C GLU A 28 -8.49 2.03 -7.28
N TRP A 29 -7.56 1.56 -8.12
CA TRP A 29 -7.24 2.18 -9.40
C TRP A 29 -6.70 1.15 -10.41
N LYS A 30 -6.67 1.52 -11.69
CA LYS A 30 -6.08 0.69 -12.75
C LYS A 30 -4.55 0.80 -12.77
N GLU A 31 -3.90 -0.34 -12.96
CA GLU A 31 -2.44 -0.50 -12.93
C GLU A 31 -1.79 -0.32 -14.30
N GLU A 32 -2.14 0.75 -15.00
CA GLU A 32 -1.61 1.09 -16.32
C GLU A 32 -0.20 1.72 -16.22
N ASN A 33 0.76 1.00 -15.61
CA ASN A 33 2.09 1.49 -15.22
C ASN A 33 2.03 2.67 -14.24
N SER A 34 1.03 2.67 -13.37
CA SER A 34 0.63 3.83 -12.60
C SER A 34 1.04 3.75 -11.12
N LEU A 35 1.51 2.59 -10.65
CA LEU A 35 1.83 2.36 -9.24
C LEU A 35 2.83 3.37 -8.67
N SER A 36 3.92 3.65 -9.38
CA SER A 36 4.94 4.61 -8.91
C SER A 36 4.39 6.02 -8.73
N ARG A 37 3.39 6.40 -9.53
CA ARG A 37 2.74 7.73 -9.46
C ARG A 37 1.70 7.79 -8.35
N PHE A 38 0.91 6.72 -8.18
CA PHE A 38 -0.28 6.78 -7.34
C PHE A 38 -0.13 6.14 -5.96
N LEU A 39 0.81 5.20 -5.76
CA LEU A 39 0.90 4.45 -4.50
C LEU A 39 1.09 5.35 -3.28
N LEU A 40 2.13 6.19 -3.28
CA LEU A 40 2.39 7.09 -2.15
C LEU A 40 1.31 8.16 -1.99
N ALA A 41 0.81 8.71 -3.10
CA ALA A 41 -0.25 9.72 -3.08
C ALA A 41 -1.56 9.15 -2.48
N ASN A 42 -1.95 7.95 -2.89
CA ASN A 42 -3.13 7.27 -2.36
C ASN A 42 -2.94 6.84 -0.91
N LEU A 43 -1.73 6.42 -0.54
CA LEU A 43 -1.39 6.09 0.86
C LEU A 43 -1.48 7.34 1.76
N ASP A 44 -0.89 8.47 1.37
CA ASP A 44 -1.02 9.75 2.09
C ASP A 44 -2.48 10.19 2.22
N LYS A 45 -3.25 10.15 1.11
CA LYS A 45 -4.68 10.47 1.11
C LYS A 45 -5.47 9.59 2.09
N LEU A 46 -5.25 8.29 2.05
CA LEU A 46 -5.93 7.31 2.90
C LEU A 46 -5.57 7.49 4.39
N LEU A 47 -4.31 7.78 4.70
CA LEU A 47 -3.85 8.06 6.06
C LEU A 47 -4.42 9.36 6.63
N ARG A 48 -4.34 10.46 5.85
CA ARG A 48 -4.86 11.78 6.25
C ARG A 48 -6.37 11.75 6.52
N LYS A 49 -7.14 11.10 5.63
CA LYS A 49 -8.59 10.94 5.80
C LYS A 49 -8.95 10.23 7.11
N ASN A 50 -8.07 9.37 7.61
CA ASN A 50 -8.26 8.59 8.83
C ASN A 50 -7.54 9.18 10.06
N GLY A 51 -6.95 10.38 9.97
CA GLY A 51 -6.20 11.00 11.07
C GLY A 51 -5.03 10.13 11.58
N ALA A 52 -4.44 9.33 10.69
CA ALA A 52 -3.36 8.41 10.98
C ALA A 52 -2.05 8.95 10.40
N GLY A 53 -0.97 8.89 11.18
CA GLY A 53 0.39 9.04 10.68
C GLY A 53 1.04 7.67 10.46
N LEU A 54 2.22 7.67 9.83
CA LEU A 54 3.01 6.45 9.62
C LEU A 54 3.40 5.78 10.95
N ASP A 55 3.53 6.55 12.04
CA ASP A 55 3.80 6.07 13.40
C ASP A 55 2.72 5.12 13.95
N LYS A 56 1.50 5.17 13.40
CA LYS A 56 0.40 4.30 13.81
C LYS A 56 0.30 3.04 12.96
N ILE A 57 1.15 2.89 11.93
CA ILE A 57 1.19 1.71 11.08
C ILE A 57 2.14 0.69 11.71
N SER A 58 1.61 -0.50 11.95
CA SER A 58 2.31 -1.61 12.62
C SER A 58 2.72 -2.71 11.66
N GLU A 59 2.18 -2.71 10.44
CA GLU A 59 2.44 -3.75 9.44
C GLU A 59 2.08 -3.24 8.04
N TYR A 60 2.96 -3.55 7.09
CA TYR A 60 2.72 -3.41 5.65
C TYR A 60 2.66 -4.81 5.04
N LYS A 61 1.67 -5.08 4.18
CA LYS A 61 1.53 -6.37 3.52
C LYS A 61 1.21 -6.19 2.03
N ILE A 62 1.91 -6.96 1.19
CA ILE A 62 1.63 -7.04 -0.24
C ILE A 62 0.98 -8.38 -0.53
N ILE A 63 -0.10 -8.38 -1.30
CA ILE A 63 -0.75 -9.56 -1.85
C ILE A 63 -0.72 -9.38 -3.36
N SER A 64 0.01 -10.22 -4.06
CA SER A 64 0.19 -10.11 -5.50
C SER A 64 -0.29 -11.39 -6.16
N ASP A 65 -1.29 -11.26 -7.04
CA ASP A 65 -1.72 -12.34 -7.93
C ASP A 65 -0.80 -12.39 -9.19
N VAL A 66 0.07 -11.39 -9.37
CA VAL A 66 1.08 -11.32 -10.45
C VAL A 66 2.47 -11.76 -9.97
N PRO A 67 3.33 -12.27 -10.88
CA PRO A 67 4.70 -12.69 -10.55
C PRO A 67 5.60 -11.57 -9.99
N GLU A 68 6.57 -11.92 -9.13
CA GLU A 68 7.48 -10.95 -8.49
C GLU A 68 8.34 -10.13 -9.48
N ASN A 69 8.60 -10.64 -10.69
CA ASN A 69 9.37 -9.93 -11.69
C ASN A 69 8.59 -8.77 -12.34
N TRP A 70 7.28 -8.67 -12.12
CA TRP A 70 6.49 -7.53 -12.58
C TRP A 70 6.98 -6.24 -11.95
N THR A 71 7.05 -5.20 -12.77
CA THR A 71 7.54 -3.88 -12.34
C THR A 71 6.71 -3.33 -11.18
N SER A 72 5.39 -3.47 -11.21
CA SER A 72 4.49 -3.01 -10.14
C SER A 72 4.72 -3.78 -8.83
N ALA A 73 4.95 -5.10 -8.88
CA ALA A 73 5.28 -5.89 -7.69
C ALA A 73 6.61 -5.42 -7.05
N ARG A 74 7.63 -5.15 -7.87
CA ARG A 74 8.92 -4.61 -7.39
C ARG A 74 8.79 -3.21 -6.80
N ILE A 75 8.04 -2.32 -7.44
CA ILE A 75 7.77 -0.96 -6.93
C ILE A 75 7.06 -1.03 -5.58
N ALA A 76 6.01 -1.87 -5.46
CA ALA A 76 5.29 -2.06 -4.21
C ALA A 76 6.24 -2.51 -3.09
N LYS A 77 7.05 -3.52 -3.36
CA LYS A 77 8.01 -4.09 -2.40
C LYS A 77 8.98 -3.04 -1.88
N VAL A 78 9.71 -2.37 -2.78
CA VAL A 78 10.70 -1.36 -2.39
C VAL A 78 10.04 -0.18 -1.66
N THR A 79 8.83 0.21 -2.05
CA THR A 79 8.10 1.29 -1.38
C THR A 79 7.75 0.91 0.06
N PHE A 80 7.23 -0.29 0.29
CA PHE A 80 6.85 -0.73 1.63
C PHE A 80 8.07 -0.96 2.53
N GLU A 81 9.15 -1.54 2.00
CA GLU A 81 10.43 -1.67 2.72
C GLU A 81 10.97 -0.28 3.12
N SER A 82 10.90 0.71 2.22
CA SER A 82 11.33 2.08 2.51
C SER A 82 10.49 2.73 3.63
N LEU A 83 9.18 2.48 3.64
CA LEU A 83 8.29 2.99 4.69
C LEU A 83 8.57 2.31 6.03
N GLU A 84 8.82 1.00 6.04
CA GLU A 84 9.22 0.27 7.25
C GLU A 84 10.52 0.85 7.84
N ILE A 85 11.54 1.06 7.01
CA ILE A 85 12.80 1.71 7.44
C ILE A 85 12.51 3.10 8.05
N ALA A 86 11.67 3.90 7.38
CA ALA A 86 11.31 5.24 7.88
C ALA A 86 10.56 5.21 9.21
N THR A 87 9.83 4.13 9.52
CA THR A 87 9.15 3.94 10.81
C THR A 87 10.08 3.44 11.91
N LEU A 88 11.14 2.70 11.57
CA LEU A 88 12.16 2.22 12.52
C LEU A 88 13.16 3.30 12.93
N ALA A 89 13.38 4.30 12.09
CA ALA A 89 14.30 5.41 12.34
C ALA A 89 13.77 6.49 13.31
N LYS A 90 12.68 6.22 14.03
CA LYS A 90 12.04 7.10 15.03
C LYS A 90 12.13 6.52 16.42
#